data_AF-A0A091G957-F1
#
_entry.id   AF-A0A091G957-F1
#
_cell.length_a   1.000
_cell.length_b   1.000
_cell.length_c   1.000
_cell.angle_alpha   90.00
_cell.angle_beta   90.00
_cell.angle_gamma   90.00
#
_symmetry.space_group_name_H-M   'P 1'
#
loop_
_entity.id
_entity.type
_entity.pdbx_description
1 polymer ?
#
loop_
_entity_poly.entity_id
_entity_poly.type
_entity_poly.pdbx_seq_one_letter_code
_entity_poly.pdbx_strand_id
1 'polypeptide(L)'
;GGKEVLGWAIPTVLEQHSAAWEVLLDVKEAEILVQEKASSKLLGRYPYPCISCVGRCADSRNLLAFCVATSLESPGGSTFDCLVFAARSEQECEEIVRSIAAGFKHTEWFV
;
A
#
# COMPACT_ATOMS: atom_id res chain seq x y z
N GLY A 1 -10.48 -9.72 -8.86
CA GLY A 1 -9.16 -9.12 -9.21
C GLY A 1 -8.78 -8.01 -8.24
N GLY A 2 -7.57 -7.44 -8.32
CA GLY A 2 -7.06 -6.46 -7.32
C GLY A 2 -7.93 -5.21 -7.12
N LYS A 3 -8.57 -4.70 -8.19
CA LYS A 3 -9.52 -3.57 -8.12
C LYS A 3 -10.72 -3.86 -7.21
N GLU A 4 -11.29 -5.05 -7.30
CA GLU A 4 -12.43 -5.46 -6.47
C GLU A 4 -11.99 -5.60 -5.01
N VAL A 5 -10.79 -6.15 -4.78
CA VAL A 5 -10.22 -6.29 -3.43
C VAL A 5 -10.06 -4.93 -2.75
N LEU A 6 -9.43 -3.97 -3.43
CA LEU A 6 -9.27 -2.62 -2.89
C LEU A 6 -10.60 -1.90 -2.71
N GLY A 7 -11.58 -2.17 -3.58
CA GLY A 7 -12.91 -1.57 -3.53
C GLY A 7 -13.67 -1.87 -2.23
N TRP A 8 -13.57 -3.09 -1.69
CA TRP A 8 -14.19 -3.43 -0.40
C TRP A 8 -13.25 -3.22 0.79
N ALA A 9 -11.94 -3.47 0.62
CA ALA A 9 -11.00 -3.43 1.73
C ALA A 9 -10.74 -2.00 2.25
N ILE A 10 -10.73 -0.99 1.37
CA ILE A 10 -10.54 0.40 1.79
C ILE A 10 -11.65 0.85 2.75
N PRO A 11 -12.95 0.74 2.39
CA PRO A 11 -14.04 1.02 3.34
C PRO A 11 -13.92 0.26 4.65
N THR A 12 -13.64 -1.04 4.60
CA THR A 12 -13.54 -1.89 5.81
C THR A 12 -12.45 -1.41 6.76
N VAL A 13 -11.28 -1.02 6.26
CA VAL A 13 -10.19 -0.50 7.11
C VAL A 13 -10.55 0.87 7.71
N LEU A 14 -11.25 1.73 6.97
CA LEU A 14 -11.69 3.03 7.49
C LEU A 14 -12.74 2.90 8.59
N GLU A 15 -13.65 1.93 8.46
CA GLU A 15 -14.68 1.63 9.47
C GLU A 15 -14.09 1.07 10.78
N GLN A 16 -12.89 0.48 10.74
CA GLN A 16 -12.21 -0.02 11.93
C GLN A 16 -11.65 1.09 12.85
N HIS A 17 -11.86 2.37 12.52
CA HIS A 17 -11.56 3.54 13.37
C HIS A 17 -10.18 3.52 14.05
N SER A 18 -9.15 3.06 13.34
CA SER A 18 -7.78 3.14 13.83
C SER A 18 -7.30 4.60 13.87
N ALA A 19 -6.47 4.94 14.87
CA ALA A 19 -5.85 6.25 14.93
C ALA A 19 -4.98 6.47 13.69
N ALA A 20 -5.29 7.52 12.91
CA ALA A 20 -4.52 7.86 11.73
C ALA A 20 -3.14 8.40 12.16
N TRP A 21 -2.07 7.78 11.68
CA TRP A 21 -0.70 8.27 11.87
C TRP A 21 -0.22 9.01 10.62
N GLU A 22 0.44 10.16 10.81
CA GLU A 22 1.14 10.80 9.70
C GLU A 22 2.40 9.99 9.35
N VAL A 23 2.46 9.50 8.12
CA VAL A 23 3.55 8.68 7.62
C VAL A 23 4.20 9.30 6.38
N LEU A 24 5.45 8.92 6.16
CA LEU A 24 6.18 9.13 4.92
C LEU A 24 6.23 7.80 4.16
N LEU A 25 5.81 7.83 2.89
CA LEU A 25 5.96 6.73 1.94
C LEU A 25 7.20 6.98 1.10
N ASP A 26 8.26 6.22 1.36
CA ASP A 26 9.50 6.27 0.59
C ASP A 26 9.52 5.10 -0.41
N VAL A 27 9.17 5.43 -1.66
CA VAL A 27 9.07 4.47 -2.76
C VAL A 27 10.46 4.29 -3.38
N LYS A 28 11.11 3.17 -3.07
CA LYS A 28 12.40 2.78 -3.65
C LYS A 28 12.21 1.94 -4.91
N GLU A 29 13.31 1.60 -5.56
CA GLU A 29 13.31 0.76 -6.76
C GLU A 29 12.77 -0.66 -6.50
N ALA A 30 13.13 -1.27 -5.37
CA ALA A 30 12.80 -2.67 -5.06
C ALA A 30 11.76 -2.85 -3.93
N GLU A 31 11.44 -1.78 -3.20
CA GLU A 31 10.55 -1.84 -2.03
C GLU A 31 9.93 -0.49 -1.69
N ILE A 32 8.90 -0.52 -0.84
CA ILE A 32 8.30 0.66 -0.24
C ILE A 32 8.63 0.65 1.25
N LEU A 33 9.13 1.77 1.76
CA LEU A 33 9.31 1.99 3.19
C LEU A 33 8.21 2.91 3.71
N VAL A 34 7.57 2.51 4.80
CA VAL A 34 6.61 3.33 5.53
C VAL A 34 7.29 3.80 6.81
N GLN A 35 7.41 5.10 6.99
CA GLN A 35 8.05 5.71 8.16
C GLN A 35 7.10 6.66 8.88
N GLU A 36 7.18 6.75 10.20
CA GLU A 36 6.47 7.77 10.96
C GLU A 36 7.10 9.14 10.67
N LYS A 37 6.28 10.12 10.28
CA LYS A 37 6.77 11.43 9.84
C LYS A 37 7.46 12.22 10.96
N ALA A 38 6.98 12.12 12.19
CA ALA A 38 7.50 12.88 13.32
C ALA A 38 8.90 12.41 13.78
N SER A 39 9.14 11.09 13.74
CA SER A 39 10.34 10.47 14.29
C SER A 39 11.28 9.89 13.23
N SER A 40 10.83 9.80 11.97
CA SER A 40 11.46 9.01 10.89
C SER A 40 11.67 7.54 11.25
N LYS A 41 10.92 7.02 12.24
CA LYS A 41 10.97 5.61 12.62
C LYS A 41 10.34 4.76 11.53
N LEU A 42 11.04 3.70 11.12
CA LEU A 42 10.50 2.72 10.18
C LEU A 42 9.34 1.95 10.82
N LEU A 43 8.16 2.03 10.19
CA LEU A 43 6.94 1.30 10.58
C LEU A 43 6.80 -0.01 9.79
N GLY A 44 7.21 -0.01 8.53
CA GLY A 44 7.09 -1.19 7.67
C GLY A 44 7.98 -1.12 6.44
N ARG A 45 8.35 -2.30 5.95
CA ARG A 45 9.14 -2.49 4.72
C ARG A 45 8.44 -3.51 3.84
N TYR A 46 8.13 -3.10 2.61
CA TYR A 46 7.27 -3.86 1.71
C TYR A 46 7.97 -4.04 0.36
N PRO A 47 8.69 -5.15 0.17
CA PRO A 47 9.28 -5.49 -1.13
C PRO A 47 8.19 -5.67 -2.19
N TYR A 48 8.42 -5.18 -3.41
CA TYR A 48 7.44 -5.31 -4.51
C TYR A 48 6.94 -6.73 -4.76
N PRO A 49 7.77 -7.80 -4.67
CA PRO A 49 7.29 -9.17 -4.84
C PRO A 49 6.22 -9.60 -3.82
N CYS A 50 6.14 -8.93 -2.67
CA CYS A 50 5.12 -9.18 -1.66
C CYS A 50 3.87 -8.34 -1.87
N ILE A 51 3.91 -7.29 -2.69
CA ILE A 51 2.76 -6.42 -2.93
C ILE A 51 1.96 -7.02 -4.10
N SER A 52 0.67 -7.30 -3.88
CA SER A 52 -0.18 -7.95 -4.89
C SER A 52 -0.93 -6.95 -5.75
N CYS A 53 -1.31 -5.79 -5.20
CA CYS A 53 -1.96 -4.71 -5.94
C CYS A 53 -1.80 -3.38 -5.22
N VAL A 54 -1.92 -2.29 -5.99
CA VAL A 54 -2.02 -0.91 -5.52
C VAL A 54 -3.16 -0.22 -6.27
N GLY A 55 -3.84 0.72 -5.62
CA GLY A 55 -4.88 1.50 -6.28
C GLY A 55 -5.46 2.60 -5.41
N ARG A 56 -6.39 3.35 -6.01
CA ARG A 56 -7.12 4.44 -5.37
C ARG A 56 -8.53 3.99 -4.99
N CYS A 57 -9.09 4.61 -3.97
CA CYS A 57 -10.51 4.48 -3.69
C CYS A 57 -11.33 5.17 -4.78
N ALA A 58 -12.41 4.54 -5.25
CA ALA A 58 -13.30 5.13 -6.26
C ALA A 58 -14.09 6.32 -5.69
N ASP A 59 -14.49 6.23 -4.42
CA ASP A 59 -15.33 7.22 -3.76
C ASP A 59 -14.53 8.37 -3.12
N SER A 60 -13.22 8.17 -2.90
CA SER A 60 -12.33 9.19 -2.36
C SER A 60 -11.02 9.26 -3.14
N ARG A 61 -10.85 10.37 -3.84
CA ARG A 61 -9.73 10.59 -4.76
C ARG A 61 -8.38 10.75 -4.07
N ASN A 62 -8.39 11.01 -2.76
CA ASN A 62 -7.19 11.20 -1.93
C ASN A 62 -6.79 9.95 -1.15
N LEU A 63 -7.56 8.87 -1.26
CA LEU A 63 -7.25 7.60 -0.61
C LEU A 63 -6.61 6.63 -1.59
N LEU A 64 -5.52 6.02 -1.14
CA LEU A 64 -4.86 4.91 -1.83
C LEU A 64 -4.67 3.75 -0.88
N ALA A 65 -4.54 2.57 -1.44
CA ALA A 65 -4.18 1.39 -0.69
C ALA A 65 -3.36 0.42 -1.52
N PHE A 66 -2.58 -0.41 -0.84
CA PHE A 66 -1.94 -1.56 -1.44
C PHE A 66 -2.08 -2.79 -0.55
N CYS A 67 -2.18 -3.96 -1.20
CA CYS A 67 -2.29 -5.24 -0.52
C CYS A 67 -0.93 -5.93 -0.52
N VAL A 68 -0.55 -6.50 0.62
CA VAL A 68 0.72 -7.19 0.81
C VAL A 68 0.45 -8.62 1.28
N ALA A 69 1.09 -9.60 0.67
CA ALA A 69 1.11 -10.97 1.17
C ALA A 69 1.91 -11.02 2.47
N THR A 70 1.27 -11.43 3.56
CA THR A 70 1.94 -11.77 4.80
C THR A 70 2.51 -13.19 4.72
N SER A 71 3.70 -13.40 5.27
CA SER A 71 4.44 -14.67 5.22
C SER A 71 3.59 -15.90 5.60
N LEU A 72 3.87 -17.01 4.93
CA LEU A 72 3.24 -18.34 5.04
C LEU A 72 3.39 -19.05 6.40
N GLU A 73 3.94 -18.38 7.42
CA GLU A 73 4.18 -19.00 8.74
C GLU A 73 2.91 -19.20 9.56
N SER A 74 1.76 -18.70 9.08
CA SER A 74 0.46 -19.07 9.61
C SER A 74 -0.01 -20.39 8.96
N PRO A 75 -0.42 -21.40 9.74
CA PRO A 75 -0.87 -22.71 9.23
C PRO A 75 -2.13 -22.66 8.33
N GLY A 76 -2.67 -21.47 8.02
CA GLY A 76 -3.87 -21.24 7.21
C GLY A 76 -3.63 -20.75 5.77
N GLY A 77 -2.38 -20.63 5.32
CA GLY A 77 -2.03 -20.15 3.97
C GLY A 77 -1.66 -18.66 3.93
N SER A 78 -1.36 -18.15 2.72
CA SER A 78 -0.98 -16.76 2.50
C SER A 78 -2.18 -15.82 2.71
N THR A 79 -2.19 -15.09 3.82
CA THR A 79 -3.11 -13.97 4.06
C THR A 79 -2.59 -12.68 3.40
N PHE A 80 -3.48 -11.74 3.14
CA PHE A 80 -3.14 -10.43 2.58
C PHE A 80 -3.57 -9.33 3.53
N ASP A 81 -2.66 -8.42 3.84
CA ASP A 81 -2.95 -7.21 4.59
C ASP A 81 -3.20 -6.06 3.61
N CYS A 82 -4.29 -5.31 3.82
CA CYS A 82 -4.60 -4.10 3.06
C CYS A 82 -4.20 -2.87 3.87
N LEU A 83 -3.23 -2.12 3.34
CA LEU A 83 -2.73 -0.89 3.97
C LEU A 83 -3.36 0.31 3.26
N VAL A 84 -4.08 1.15 4.01
CA VAL A 84 -4.80 2.32 3.49
C VAL A 84 -4.10 3.60 3.93
N PHE A 85 -3.92 4.53 3.00
CA PHE A 85 -3.26 5.81 3.22
C PHE A 85 -4.11 6.95 2.67
N ALA A 86 -4.08 8.07 3.38
CA ALA A 86 -4.66 9.33 2.92
C ALA A 86 -3.54 10.27 2.47
N ALA A 87 -3.62 10.71 1.22
CA ALA A 87 -2.77 11.77 0.68
C ALA A 87 -3.37 13.15 1.00
N ARG A 88 -2.52 14.18 0.97
CA ARG A 88 -2.89 15.59 1.17
C ARG A 88 -3.68 16.15 0.00
N SER A 89 -3.49 15.60 -1.20
CA SER A 89 -4.19 15.99 -2.42
C SER A 89 -4.39 14.82 -3.37
N GLU A 90 -5.28 14.99 -4.34
CA GLU A 90 -5.52 14.01 -5.40
C GLU A 90 -4.27 13.81 -6.26
N GLN A 91 -3.53 14.89 -6.52
CA GLN A 91 -2.30 14.85 -7.32
C GLN A 91 -1.21 14.04 -6.61
N GLU A 92 -1.02 14.25 -5.31
CA GLU A 92 -0.07 13.48 -4.50
C GLU A 92 -0.46 11.99 -4.49
N CYS A 93 -1.76 11.69 -4.32
CA CYS A 93 -2.29 10.33 -4.37
C CYS A 93 -1.96 9.63 -5.71
N GLU A 94 -2.17 10.31 -6.83
CA GLU A 94 -1.84 9.77 -8.15
C GLU A 94 -0.35 9.56 -8.37
N GLU A 95 0.47 10.49 -7.91
CA GLU A 95 1.93 10.39 -8.02
C GLU A 95 2.47 9.22 -7.22
N ILE A 96 1.95 9.00 -6.00
CA ILE A 96 2.29 7.84 -5.17
C ILE A 96 1.91 6.54 -5.91
N VAL A 97 0.67 6.44 -6.38
CA VAL A 97 0.20 5.23 -7.10
C VAL A 97 1.01 4.99 -8.38
N ARG A 98 1.32 6.04 -9.14
CA ARG A 98 2.19 5.94 -10.33
C ARG A 98 3.61 5.51 -9.99
N SER A 99 4.18 6.02 -8.91
CA SER A 99 5.53 5.66 -8.45
C SER A 99 5.58 4.19 -8.04
N ILE A 100 4.56 3.71 -7.31
CA ILE A 100 4.43 2.30 -6.94
C ILE A 100 4.24 1.43 -8.19
N ALA A 101 3.37 1.82 -9.11
CA ALA A 101 3.15 1.13 -10.38
C ALA A 101 4.42 1.06 -11.25
N ALA A 102 5.26 2.11 -11.21
CA ALA A 102 6.55 2.10 -11.88
C ALA A 102 7.49 1.08 -11.21
N GLY A 103 7.59 1.05 -9.88
CA GLY A 103 8.43 0.06 -9.20
C GLY A 103 8.03 -1.38 -9.50
N PHE A 104 6.73 -1.69 -9.61
CA PHE A 104 6.28 -3.00 -10.09
C PHE A 104 6.92 -3.39 -11.43
N LYS A 105 6.88 -2.49 -12.42
CA LYS A 105 7.48 -2.73 -13.74
C LYS A 105 8.99 -2.96 -13.69
N HIS A 106 9.70 -2.26 -12.80
CA HIS A 106 11.15 -2.44 -12.65
C HIS A 106 11.51 -3.78 -11.99
N THR A 107 10.58 -4.35 -11.20
CA THR A 107 10.75 -5.65 -10.56
C THR A 107 10.19 -6.82 -11.36
N GLU A 108 9.71 -6.60 -12.59
CA GLU A 108 9.39 -7.69 -13.51
C GLU A 108 10.69 -8.41 -13.90
N TRP A 109 10.94 -9.55 -13.26
CA TRP A 109 12.06 -10.42 -13.59
C TRP A 109 11.81 -11.04 -14.97
N PHE A 110 12.58 -10.62 -15.97
CA PHE A 110 12.67 -11.33 -17.24
C PHE A 110 13.42 -12.64 -16.98
N VAL A 111 12.70 -13.77 -17.02
CA VAL A 111 13.27 -15.13 -17.04
C VAL A 111 13.70 -15.53 -18.44
#